data_AF-A0A1W2A8I2-F1
#
_entry.id   AF-A0A1W2A8I2-F1
#
_cell.length_a   1.000
_cell.length_b   1.000
_cell.length_c   1.000
_cell.angle_alpha   90.00
_cell.angle_beta   90.00
_cell.angle_gamma   90.00
#
_symmetry.space_group_name_H-M   'P 1'
#
loop_
_entity.id
_entity.type
_entity.pdbx_description
1 polymer ?
#
loop_
_entity_poly.entity_id
_entity_poly.type
_entity_poly.pdbx_seq_one_letter_code
_entity_poly.pdbx_strand_id
1 'polypeptide(L)'
;MALICEKCRRIIMEDVCPFCGSTETREPADDDHCYLTILNLPSEAAVLKELLNQKGIPFRMNIVSIDKHTVTRDVYVPYSCLEEAQREMAKLWKEEPAGDAWNEELGSDVFQADEIDQMECSILDGMDLEELKAYKDKISKTLKEIKALEQLWKERTNRLLDMREEAETLIDELS
;
A
#
# COMPACT_ATOMS: atom_id res chain seq x y z
N MET A 1 30.59 5.68 -0.05
CA MET A 1 30.09 6.94 -0.62
C MET A 1 28.80 6.61 -1.36
N ALA A 2 27.79 7.47 -1.32
CA ALA A 2 26.55 7.23 -2.05
C ALA A 2 26.76 7.53 -3.55
N LEU A 3 26.40 6.58 -4.41
CA LEU A 3 26.46 6.72 -5.87
C LEU A 3 25.05 6.64 -6.43
N ILE A 4 24.77 7.36 -7.52
CA ILE A 4 23.55 7.20 -8.31
C ILE A 4 23.83 6.35 -9.55
N CYS A 5 22.97 5.38 -9.81
CA CYS A 5 22.99 4.63 -11.07
C CYS A 5 22.32 5.44 -12.18
N GLU A 6 22.98 5.68 -13.31
CA GLU A 6 22.41 6.45 -14.43
C GLU A 6 21.22 5.76 -15.11
N LYS A 7 21.16 4.43 -15.06
CA LYS A 7 20.05 3.65 -15.67
C LYS A 7 18.82 3.59 -14.77
N CYS A 8 18.99 3.26 -13.49
CA CYS A 8 17.88 3.07 -12.56
C CYS A 8 17.54 4.30 -11.73
N ARG A 9 18.41 5.32 -11.74
CA ARG A 9 18.34 6.50 -10.87
C ARG A 9 18.25 6.17 -9.36
N ARG A 10 18.67 4.97 -8.96
CA ARG A 10 18.69 4.54 -7.55
C ARG A 10 20.02 4.92 -6.91
N ILE A 11 19.96 5.28 -5.62
CA ILE A 11 21.13 5.44 -4.78
C ILE A 11 21.64 4.06 -4.36
N ILE A 12 22.93 3.84 -4.52
CA ILE A 12 23.63 2.60 -4.24
C ILE A 12 24.93 2.91 -3.49
N MET A 13 25.49 1.89 -2.83
CA MET A 13 26.73 2.02 -2.03
C MET A 13 27.94 1.36 -2.70
N GLU A 14 27.72 0.68 -3.83
CA GLU A 14 28.70 -0.10 -4.58
C GLU A 14 28.89 0.48 -5.98
N ASP A 15 30.01 0.16 -6.64
CA ASP A 15 30.32 0.63 -8.00
C ASP A 15 29.44 -0.02 -9.09
N VAL A 16 28.75 -1.11 -8.74
CA VAL A 16 27.84 -1.86 -9.62
C VAL A 16 26.42 -1.78 -9.05
N CYS A 17 25.46 -1.39 -9.87
CA CYS A 17 24.07 -1.33 -9.45
C CYS A 17 23.48 -2.73 -9.24
N PRO A 18 22.99 -3.09 -8.04
CA PRO A 18 22.44 -4.42 -7.77
C PRO A 18 21.10 -4.67 -8.47
N PHE A 19 20.44 -3.61 -8.97
CA PHE A 19 19.12 -3.72 -9.60
C PHE A 19 19.18 -3.97 -11.11
N CYS A 20 20.16 -3.39 -11.80
CA CYS A 20 20.30 -3.55 -13.26
C CYS A 20 21.66 -4.06 -13.73
N GLY A 21 22.63 -4.26 -12.82
CA GLY A 21 23.99 -4.68 -13.15
C GLY A 21 24.84 -3.64 -13.86
N SER A 22 24.37 -2.39 -13.97
CA SER A 22 25.14 -1.31 -14.62
C SER A 22 26.31 -0.85 -13.76
N THR A 23 27.46 -0.64 -14.39
CA THR A 23 28.64 0.02 -13.81
C THR A 23 28.65 1.53 -14.05
N GLU A 24 27.64 2.06 -14.76
CA GLU A 24 27.50 3.50 -15.02
C GLU A 24 26.93 4.18 -13.77
N THR A 25 27.84 4.55 -12.87
CA THR A 25 27.56 5.14 -11.57
C THR A 25 28.37 6.41 -11.39
N ARG A 26 27.81 7.39 -10.67
CA ARG A 26 28.51 8.64 -10.32
C ARG A 26 28.02 9.20 -9.00
N GLU A 27 28.68 10.23 -8.50
CA GLU A 27 28.17 10.99 -7.35
C GLU A 27 26.88 11.74 -7.73
N PRO A 28 25.84 11.69 -6.88
CA PRO A 28 24.59 12.41 -7.10
C PRO A 28 24.80 13.92 -6.91
N ALA A 29 24.24 14.71 -7.82
CA ALA A 29 24.05 16.14 -7.67
C ALA A 29 22.71 16.42 -6.97
N ASP A 30 22.58 17.58 -6.33
CA ASP A 30 21.39 17.93 -5.52
C ASP A 30 20.07 17.94 -6.31
N ASP A 31 20.15 18.21 -7.61
CA ASP A 31 19.02 18.28 -8.57
C ASP A 31 18.74 16.94 -9.28
N ASP A 32 19.55 15.91 -9.04
CA ASP A 32 19.35 14.60 -9.65
C ASP A 32 18.06 13.96 -9.13
N HIS A 33 17.20 13.59 -10.06
CA HIS A 33 15.96 12.90 -9.75
C HIS A 33 16.25 11.44 -9.41
N CYS A 34 16.24 11.14 -8.12
CA CYS A 34 16.48 9.83 -7.55
C CYS A 34 15.19 9.04 -7.41
N TYR A 35 15.25 7.74 -7.66
CA TYR A 35 14.13 6.83 -7.48
C TYR A 35 13.73 6.76 -5.99
N LEU A 36 12.45 6.98 -5.71
CA LEU A 36 11.88 6.90 -4.37
C LEU A 36 11.12 5.59 -4.17
N THR A 37 10.09 5.34 -4.98
CA THR A 37 9.22 4.17 -4.84
C THR A 37 8.44 3.88 -6.13
N ILE A 38 7.76 2.74 -6.15
CA ILE A 38 6.83 2.30 -7.21
C ILE A 38 5.45 2.09 -6.59
N LEU A 39 4.43 2.61 -7.24
CA LEU A 39 3.04 2.57 -6.76
C LEU A 39 2.17 1.89 -7.81
N ASN A 40 1.40 0.89 -7.39
CA ASN A 40 0.51 0.13 -8.27
C ASN A 40 -0.96 0.48 -8.06
N LEU A 41 -1.31 1.05 -6.90
CA LEU A 41 -2.66 1.46 -6.56
C LEU A 41 -2.86 2.96 -6.81
N PRO A 42 -3.97 3.38 -7.45
CA PRO A 42 -4.29 4.79 -7.63
C PRO A 42 -4.41 5.56 -6.31
N SER A 43 -4.94 4.92 -5.26
CA SER A 43 -5.08 5.52 -3.93
C SER A 43 -3.73 5.85 -3.30
N GLU A 44 -2.78 4.92 -3.31
CA GLU A 44 -1.42 5.15 -2.81
C GLU A 44 -0.72 6.29 -3.56
N ALA A 45 -0.90 6.35 -4.88
CA ALA A 45 -0.37 7.42 -5.71
C ALA A 45 -0.95 8.78 -5.36
N ALA A 46 -2.26 8.86 -5.08
CA ALA A 46 -2.91 10.10 -4.64
C ALA A 46 -2.41 10.53 -3.26
N VAL A 47 -2.33 9.61 -2.30
CA VAL A 47 -1.89 9.91 -0.93
C VAL A 47 -0.43 10.36 -0.90
N LEU A 48 0.47 9.66 -1.58
CA LEU A 48 1.88 10.07 -1.63
C LEU A 48 2.04 11.42 -2.32
N LYS A 49 1.30 11.65 -3.42
CA LYS A 49 1.32 12.93 -4.15
C LYS A 49 0.94 14.09 -3.24
N GLU A 50 -0.14 13.93 -2.48
CA GLU A 50 -0.62 14.95 -1.55
C GLU A 50 0.40 15.20 -0.42
N LEU A 51 0.96 14.14 0.15
CA LEU A 51 1.99 14.25 1.19
C LEU A 51 3.22 15.04 0.69
N LEU A 52 3.74 14.72 -0.49
CA LEU A 52 4.91 15.42 -1.05
C LEU A 52 4.59 16.89 -1.36
N ASN A 53 3.39 17.19 -1.87
CA ASN A 53 2.95 18.56 -2.09
C ASN A 53 2.86 19.36 -0.79
N GLN A 54 2.26 18.80 0.27
CA GLN A 54 2.12 19.46 1.57
C GLN A 54 3.48 19.79 2.20
N LYS A 55 4.48 18.94 1.97
CA LYS A 55 5.85 19.13 2.45
C LYS A 55 6.69 20.05 1.54
N GLY A 56 6.15 20.46 0.39
CA GLY A 56 6.88 21.25 -0.59
C GLY A 56 8.03 20.48 -1.25
N ILE A 57 7.97 19.14 -1.28
CA ILE A 57 9.00 18.29 -1.87
C ILE A 57 8.73 18.17 -3.37
N PRO A 58 9.65 18.59 -4.25
CA PRO A 58 9.51 18.40 -5.68
C PRO A 58 9.55 16.90 -6.01
N PHE A 59 8.67 16.45 -6.89
CA PHE A 59 8.66 15.06 -7.32
C PHE A 59 8.21 14.93 -8.78
N ARG A 60 8.56 13.79 -9.39
CA ARG A 60 8.13 13.38 -10.72
C ARG A 60 7.53 11.99 -10.64
N MET A 61 6.32 11.83 -11.17
CA MET A 61 5.68 10.52 -11.33
C MET A 61 5.61 10.15 -12.81
N ASN A 62 6.14 8.99 -13.17
CA ASN A 62 6.07 8.47 -14.53
C ASN A 62 5.20 7.20 -14.53
N ILE A 63 4.29 7.08 -15.51
CA ILE A 63 3.55 5.84 -15.72
C ILE A 63 4.48 4.85 -16.43
N VAL A 64 4.71 3.69 -15.84
CA VAL A 64 5.65 2.67 -16.32
C VAL A 64 4.91 1.53 -17.02
N SER A 65 3.77 1.12 -16.47
CA SER A 65 2.92 0.08 -17.03
C SER A 65 1.46 0.42 -16.84
N ILE A 66 0.65 0.02 -17.82
CA ILE A 66 -0.81 0.08 -17.77
C ILE A 66 -1.31 -1.32 -18.11
N ASP A 67 -1.75 -2.05 -17.10
CA ASP A 67 -2.46 -3.31 -17.25
C ASP A 67 -3.96 -3.09 -17.10
N LYS A 68 -4.77 -4.11 -17.44
CA LYS A 68 -6.25 -4.01 -17.45
C LYS A 68 -6.86 -3.52 -16.12
N HIS A 69 -6.14 -3.65 -15.01
CA HIS A 69 -6.63 -3.32 -13.67
C HIS A 69 -5.69 -2.45 -12.84
N THR A 70 -4.46 -2.18 -13.32
CA THR A 70 -3.43 -1.52 -12.52
C THR A 70 -2.59 -0.57 -13.37
N VAL A 71 -2.32 0.61 -12.82
CA VAL A 71 -1.40 1.58 -13.42
C VAL A 71 -0.20 1.71 -12.50
N THR A 72 0.94 1.19 -12.95
CA THR A 72 2.19 1.24 -12.22
C THR A 72 2.88 2.58 -12.47
N ARG A 73 3.26 3.27 -11.39
CA ARG A 73 3.92 4.57 -11.44
C ARG A 73 5.22 4.52 -10.67
N ASP A 74 6.30 4.94 -11.31
CA ASP A 74 7.55 5.23 -10.61
C ASP A 74 7.53 6.67 -10.11
N VAL A 75 8.02 6.85 -8.89
CA VAL A 75 8.12 8.15 -8.22
C VAL A 75 9.60 8.49 -8.03
N TYR A 76 9.97 9.70 -8.46
CA TYR A 76 11.32 10.23 -8.35
C TYR A 76 11.31 11.57 -7.61
N VAL A 77 12.35 11.86 -6.84
CA VAL A 77 12.53 13.13 -6.10
C VAL A 77 13.99 13.61 -6.25
N PRO A 78 14.27 14.92 -6.19
CA PRO A 78 15.65 15.43 -6.17
C PRO A 78 16.46 14.81 -5.02
N TYR A 79 17.75 14.56 -5.24
CA TYR A 79 18.64 13.97 -4.24
C TYR A 79 18.66 14.79 -2.93
N SER A 80 18.66 16.12 -3.06
CA SER A 80 18.59 17.06 -1.92
C SER A 80 17.39 16.82 -0.99
N CYS A 81 16.28 16.28 -1.52
CA CYS A 81 15.06 16.01 -0.76
C CYS A 81 14.82 14.51 -0.52
N LEU A 82 15.73 13.63 -0.96
CA LEU A 82 15.50 12.19 -0.97
C LEU A 82 15.31 11.61 0.44
N GLU A 83 16.19 11.96 1.38
CA GLU A 83 16.11 11.49 2.77
C GLU A 83 14.85 11.99 3.48
N GLU A 84 14.42 13.21 3.19
CA GLU A 84 13.19 13.78 3.73
C GLU A 84 11.96 13.06 3.16
N ALA A 85 11.91 12.90 1.84
CA ALA A 85 10.85 12.17 1.16
C ALA A 85 10.72 10.74 1.68
N GLN A 86 11.82 10.02 1.84
CA GLN A 86 11.85 8.67 2.41
C GLN A 86 11.33 8.62 3.85
N ARG A 87 11.64 9.64 4.66
CA ARG A 87 11.20 9.73 6.05
C ARG A 87 9.70 9.98 6.16
N GLU A 88 9.16 10.88 5.35
CA GLU A 88 7.72 11.16 5.33
C GLU A 88 6.94 9.96 4.77
N MET A 89 7.46 9.34 3.71
CA MET A 89 6.98 8.05 3.20
C MET A 89 6.97 6.98 4.29
N ALA A 90 8.07 6.77 5.01
CA ALA A 90 8.11 5.78 6.08
C ALA A 90 7.12 6.05 7.21
N LYS A 91 6.72 7.31 7.47
CA LYS A 91 5.64 7.62 8.42
C LYS A 91 4.27 7.22 7.88
N LEU A 92 4.05 7.45 6.58
CA LEU A 92 2.78 7.14 5.91
C LEU A 92 2.50 5.63 5.88
N TRP A 93 3.52 4.82 5.65
CA TRP A 93 3.41 3.35 5.56
C TRP A 93 3.88 2.60 6.80
N LYS A 94 4.12 3.29 7.92
CA LYS A 94 4.21 2.60 9.20
C LYS A 94 2.81 2.08 9.54
N GLU A 95 2.57 0.82 9.18
CA GLU A 95 1.59 0.01 9.89
C GLU A 95 1.88 0.19 11.39
N GLU A 96 0.89 0.66 12.16
CA GLU A 96 0.92 0.40 13.60
C GLU A 96 1.18 -1.10 13.77
N PRO A 97 2.14 -1.50 14.61
CA PRO A 97 2.41 -2.91 14.80
C PRO A 97 1.11 -3.60 15.21
N ALA A 98 0.68 -4.57 14.41
CA ALA A 98 -0.37 -5.51 14.78
C ALA A 98 0.11 -6.26 16.04
N GLY A 99 -0.26 -5.74 17.20
CA GLY A 99 0.18 -6.24 18.50
C GLY A 99 -0.66 -5.64 19.62
N ASP A 100 -1.73 -6.35 19.96
CA ASP A 100 -2.28 -6.46 21.32
C ASP A 100 -2.84 -5.21 22.01
N ALA A 101 -3.70 -4.43 21.34
CA ALA A 101 -4.45 -3.34 21.99
C ALA A 101 -5.93 -3.22 21.59
N TRP A 102 -6.59 -4.35 21.27
CA TRP A 102 -8.06 -4.40 21.24
C TRP A 102 -8.58 -4.95 22.56
N ASN A 103 -8.40 -4.19 23.64
CA ASN A 103 -9.29 -4.23 24.80
C ASN A 103 -9.21 -2.89 25.53
N GLU A 104 -10.39 -2.35 25.78
CA GLU A 104 -10.71 -1.19 26.61
C GLU A 104 -10.42 0.21 26.05
N GLU A 105 -11.53 0.93 25.87
CA GLU A 105 -11.64 2.40 25.90
C GLU A 105 -11.13 3.19 24.69
N LEU A 106 -11.83 3.08 23.55
CA LEU A 106 -12.09 4.27 22.74
C LEU A 106 -13.59 4.39 22.49
N GLY A 107 -14.17 5.34 23.22
CA GLY A 107 -15.57 5.71 23.15
C GLY A 107 -15.94 6.29 21.79
N SER A 108 -17.08 5.81 21.30
CA SER A 108 -18.22 6.45 20.62
C SER A 108 -18.15 7.85 19.98
N ASP A 109 -17.13 8.70 20.10
CA ASP A 109 -17.29 10.14 19.79
C ASP A 109 -16.14 10.76 19.00
N VAL A 110 -15.83 10.32 17.76
CA VAL A 110 -15.27 11.21 16.72
C VAL A 110 -15.59 10.66 15.31
N PHE A 111 -16.86 10.71 14.90
CA PHE A 111 -17.20 10.93 13.49
C PHE A 111 -18.45 11.79 13.49
N GLN A 112 -18.27 13.11 13.35
CA GLN A 112 -19.36 13.97 12.96
C GLN A 112 -19.75 13.55 11.54
N ALA A 113 -21.01 13.15 11.36
CA ALA A 113 -21.56 12.65 10.11
C ALA A 113 -21.47 13.66 8.95
N ASP A 114 -21.02 14.89 9.21
CA ASP A 114 -21.06 16.02 8.30
C ASP A 114 -19.84 16.11 7.35
N GLU A 115 -18.73 15.41 7.62
CA GLU A 115 -17.53 15.43 6.75
C GLU A 115 -17.50 14.31 5.69
N ILE A 116 -18.36 13.29 5.83
CA ILE A 116 -18.53 12.24 4.81
C ILE A 116 -19.27 12.80 3.58
N ASP A 117 -20.16 13.78 3.78
CA ASP A 117 -20.96 14.40 2.71
C ASP A 117 -20.13 15.23 1.71
N GLN A 118 -18.93 15.71 2.08
CA GLN A 118 -18.10 16.53 1.18
C GLN A 118 -17.13 15.72 0.30
N MET A 119 -16.88 14.44 0.64
CA MET A 119 -15.98 13.58 -0.13
C MET A 119 -16.72 12.65 -1.11
N GLU A 120 -18.06 12.61 -1.08
CA GLU A 120 -18.87 11.87 -2.05
C GLU A 120 -19.01 12.59 -3.42
N CYS A 121 -18.75 13.90 -3.51
CA CYS A 121 -19.07 14.67 -4.72
C CYS A 121 -18.07 14.53 -5.89
N SER A 122 -16.82 14.08 -5.69
CA SER A 122 -15.84 14.09 -6.81
C SER A 122 -15.77 12.79 -7.63
N ILE A 123 -16.32 11.68 -7.13
CA ILE A 123 -16.40 10.39 -7.85
C ILE A 123 -17.79 10.19 -8.47
N LEU A 124 -18.82 10.89 -7.98
CA LEU A 124 -20.22 10.75 -8.41
C LEU A 124 -20.64 11.72 -9.53
N ASP A 125 -19.79 12.69 -9.89
CA ASP A 125 -20.05 13.65 -10.97
C ASP A 125 -19.96 12.96 -12.35
N GLY A 126 -20.99 12.19 -12.70
CA GLY A 126 -21.15 11.58 -14.02
C GLY A 126 -21.95 10.27 -14.07
N MET A 127 -22.30 9.68 -12.92
CA MET A 127 -23.08 8.44 -12.87
C MET A 127 -24.55 8.75 -12.57
N ASP A 128 -25.47 8.14 -13.32
CA ASP A 128 -26.89 8.27 -13.02
C ASP A 128 -27.30 7.40 -11.81
N LEU A 129 -28.48 7.69 -11.25
CA LEU A 129 -28.99 7.01 -10.06
C LEU A 129 -29.20 5.49 -10.28
N GLU A 130 -29.36 5.04 -11.52
CA GLU A 130 -29.53 3.62 -11.85
C GLU A 130 -28.18 2.89 -11.84
N GLU A 131 -27.14 3.51 -12.40
CA GLU A 131 -25.76 2.99 -12.34
C GLU A 131 -25.27 2.88 -10.90
N LEU A 132 -25.59 3.87 -10.05
CA LEU A 132 -25.24 3.86 -8.63
C LEU A 132 -25.91 2.69 -7.88
N LYS A 133 -27.20 2.44 -8.16
CA LYS A 133 -27.95 1.31 -7.58
C LYS A 133 -27.38 -0.02 -8.03
N ALA A 134 -27.07 -0.17 -9.32
CA ALA A 134 -26.46 -1.39 -9.85
C ALA A 134 -25.09 -1.66 -9.20
N TYR A 135 -24.29 -0.62 -8.99
CA TYR A 135 -22.99 -0.74 -8.33
C TYR A 135 -23.14 -1.14 -6.86
N LYS A 136 -24.09 -0.53 -6.13
CA LYS A 136 -24.44 -0.89 -4.75
C LYS A 136 -24.89 -2.35 -4.62
N ASP A 137 -25.73 -2.82 -5.55
CA ASP A 137 -26.18 -4.22 -5.57
C ASP A 137 -25.03 -5.20 -5.84
N LYS A 138 -24.11 -4.83 -6.74
CA LYS A 138 -22.90 -5.62 -7.02
C LYS A 138 -21.96 -5.70 -5.83
N ILE A 139 -21.75 -4.59 -5.13
CA ILE A 139 -21.00 -4.55 -3.87
C ILE A 139 -21.67 -5.42 -2.80
N SER A 140 -22.99 -5.27 -2.63
CA SER A 140 -23.76 -6.06 -1.65
C SER A 140 -23.67 -7.57 -1.92
N LYS A 141 -23.69 -7.97 -3.20
CA LYS A 141 -23.53 -9.37 -3.60
C LYS A 141 -22.12 -9.89 -3.28
N THR A 142 -21.08 -9.16 -3.68
CA THR A 142 -19.68 -9.56 -3.43
C THR A 142 -19.36 -9.64 -1.94
N LEU A 143 -19.90 -8.72 -1.13
CA LEU A 143 -19.81 -8.79 0.34
C LEU A 143 -20.41 -10.06 0.93
N LYS A 144 -21.53 -10.55 0.39
CA LYS A 144 -22.14 -11.82 0.83
C LYS A 144 -21.25 -13.02 0.47
N GLU A 145 -20.66 -13.01 -0.72
CA GLU A 145 -19.74 -14.07 -1.17
C GLU A 145 -18.48 -14.12 -0.30
N ILE A 146 -17.89 -12.96 0.03
CA ILE A 146 -16.72 -12.86 0.92
C ILE A 146 -17.06 -13.42 2.31
N LYS A 147 -18.20 -13.03 2.90
CA LYS A 147 -18.61 -13.54 4.22
C LYS A 147 -18.82 -15.06 4.23
N ALA A 148 -19.35 -15.63 3.15
CA ALA A 148 -19.49 -17.08 3.02
C ALA A 148 -18.12 -17.78 2.95
N LEU A 149 -17.16 -17.19 2.22
CA LEU A 149 -15.79 -17.71 2.16
C LEU A 149 -15.10 -17.63 3.53
N GLU A 150 -15.26 -16.54 4.27
CA GLU A 150 -14.72 -16.40 5.63
C GLU A 150 -15.24 -17.50 6.57
N GLN A 151 -16.53 -17.85 6.49
CA GLN A 151 -17.09 -18.96 7.26
C GLN A 151 -16.46 -20.29 6.87
N LEU A 152 -16.32 -20.59 5.57
CA LEU A 152 -15.67 -21.81 5.10
C LEU A 152 -14.21 -21.91 5.54
N TRP A 153 -13.48 -20.78 5.52
CA TRP A 153 -12.10 -20.74 6.02
C TRP A 153 -12.04 -21.01 7.52
N LYS A 154 -12.94 -20.45 8.32
CA LYS A 154 -13.02 -20.74 9.77
C LYS A 154 -13.30 -22.22 10.04
N GLU A 155 -14.27 -22.81 9.34
CA GLU A 155 -14.58 -24.25 9.46
C GLU A 155 -13.38 -25.12 9.09
N ARG A 156 -12.68 -24.79 8.01
CA ARG A 156 -11.49 -25.52 7.59
C ARG A 156 -10.35 -25.42 8.60
N THR A 157 -10.13 -24.24 9.15
CA THR A 157 -9.11 -24.02 10.19
C THR A 157 -9.42 -24.81 11.45
N ASN A 158 -10.66 -24.79 11.92
CA ASN A 158 -11.08 -25.59 13.08
C ASN A 158 -10.84 -27.08 12.84
N ARG A 159 -11.21 -27.59 11.66
CA ARG A 159 -10.95 -29.00 11.32
C ARG A 159 -9.47 -29.37 11.33
N LEU A 160 -8.60 -28.46 10.90
CA LEU A 160 -7.14 -28.69 10.94
C LEU A 160 -6.62 -28.69 12.38
N LEU A 161 -7.20 -27.88 13.27
CA LEU A 161 -6.89 -27.90 14.70
C LEU A 161 -7.35 -29.22 15.32
N ASP A 162 -8.57 -29.67 15.05
CA ASP A 162 -9.09 -30.96 15.54
C ASP A 162 -8.17 -32.13 15.10
N MET A 163 -7.80 -32.16 13.81
CA MET A 163 -6.86 -33.17 13.29
C MET A 163 -5.47 -33.11 13.93
N ARG A 164 -5.01 -31.91 14.31
CA ARG A 164 -3.75 -31.74 15.01
C ARG A 164 -3.84 -32.30 16.43
N GLU A 165 -4.90 -32.00 17.16
CA GLU A 165 -5.13 -32.52 18.51
C GLU A 165 -5.23 -34.05 18.50
N GLU A 166 -5.96 -34.63 17.54
CA GLU A 166 -6.02 -36.09 17.35
C GLU A 166 -4.62 -36.69 17.10
N ALA A 167 -3.81 -36.05 16.25
CA ALA A 167 -2.46 -36.51 15.97
C ALA A 167 -1.54 -36.42 17.21
N GLU A 168 -1.66 -35.35 18.00
CA GLU A 168 -0.93 -35.20 19.27
C GLU A 168 -1.33 -36.28 20.27
N THR A 169 -2.62 -36.60 20.41
CA THR A 169 -3.07 -37.69 21.28
C THR A 169 -2.55 -39.06 20.86
N LEU A 170 -2.48 -39.34 19.55
CA LEU A 170 -1.94 -40.60 19.04
C LEU A 170 -0.42 -40.72 19.25
N ILE A 171 0.31 -39.60 19.20
CA ILE A 171 1.74 -39.58 19.52
C ILE A 171 1.97 -39.89 21.00
N ASP A 172 1.17 -39.32 21.90
CA ASP A 172 1.24 -39.58 23.33
C ASP A 172 0.91 -41.04 23.68
N GLU A 173 -0.05 -41.66 22.99
CA GLU A 173 -0.38 -43.08 23.18
C GLU A 173 0.71 -44.05 22.69
N LEU A 174 1.57 -43.61 21.76
CA LEU A 174 2.66 -44.41 21.18
C LEU A 174 4.01 -44.19 21.87
N SER A 175 4.12 -43.23 22.79
CA SER A 175 5.35 -42.85 23.51
C SER A 175 5.45 -43.53 24.88
#